data_AF-K7GIH1-F1
#
_entry.id   AF-K7GIH1-F1
#
_cell.length_a   1.000
_cell.length_b   1.000
_cell.length_c   1.000
_cell.angle_alpha   90.00
_cell.angle_beta   90.00
_cell.angle_gamma   90.00
#
_symmetry.space_group_name_H-M   'P 1'
#
loop_
_entity.id
_entity.type
_entity.pdbx_description
1 polymer ?
#
loop_
_entity_poly.entity_id
_entity_poly.type
_entity_poly.pdbx_seq_one_letter_code
_entity_poly.pdbx_strand_id
1 'polypeptide(L)'
;GLADTAKKNFGGGNTAWEEKTLSKYEFSEIRLVEIIENLCDSSNFECNNMVEEHEEHIENWWFKLKKKYPDLLKWFCIETIEVCCPAGTYGPDCLACRGGSERPCHGNGHCDGDGTRGGDGSCSCNREYTGEFCLDCADGYYSLLKNDTHSVCAACHDACKTCTGSTNKDCKDCKEGWIKNEEDTCVDVDECAVEASPCKDDQYCLNTNGSFICKACDASCAGCMGEGPGKCKNCLSGYTIDDEKCTDIDECNHAEKVCVRENEDCVNTPGSYKCVCSEGFEEKDGICVQVVKAGEEIDTSATAPTSAGHEDL
;
A
#
# COMPACT_ATOMS: atom_id res chain seq x y z
N GLY A 1 0.52 32.35 -3.37
CA GLY A 1 0.20 33.79 -3.25
C GLY A 1 -0.57 34.38 -4.44
N LEU A 2 0.11 34.74 -5.54
CA LEU A 2 -0.48 35.52 -6.64
C LEU A 2 -1.68 34.84 -7.34
N ALA A 3 -1.57 33.54 -7.63
CA ALA A 3 -2.62 32.75 -8.25
C ALA A 3 -3.81 32.53 -7.29
N ASP A 4 -3.52 32.26 -6.02
CA ASP A 4 -4.53 31.94 -4.98
C ASP A 4 -5.44 33.14 -4.69
N THR A 5 -4.92 34.36 -4.77
CA THR A 5 -5.69 35.60 -4.58
C THR A 5 -6.30 36.14 -5.86
N ALA A 6 -6.03 35.55 -7.04
CA ALA A 6 -6.42 36.11 -8.33
C ALA A 6 -7.95 36.19 -8.53
N LYS A 7 -8.71 35.30 -7.89
CA LYS A 7 -10.18 35.27 -7.97
C LYS A 7 -10.88 35.87 -6.75
N LYS A 8 -10.12 36.43 -5.80
CA LYS A 8 -10.68 37.06 -4.61
C LYS A 8 -11.13 38.50 -4.90
N ASN A 9 -11.91 39.04 -3.98
CA ASN A 9 -12.39 40.42 -3.96
C ASN A 9 -12.32 40.93 -2.51
N PHE A 10 -12.71 42.19 -2.26
CA PHE A 10 -12.67 42.80 -0.93
C PHE A 10 -13.57 42.14 0.14
N GLY A 11 -14.26 41.04 -0.19
CA GLY A 11 -14.96 40.22 0.79
C GLY A 11 -16.19 40.90 1.39
N GLY A 12 -17.32 40.83 0.68
CA GLY A 12 -18.64 41.00 1.30
C GLY A 12 -19.28 42.39 1.20
N GLY A 13 -19.86 42.70 0.03
CA GLY A 13 -20.71 43.87 -0.18
C GLY A 13 -21.10 44.02 -1.64
N ASN A 14 -22.10 44.88 -1.95
CA ASN A 14 -22.60 45.08 -3.32
C ASN A 14 -21.45 45.46 -4.27
N THR A 15 -21.03 44.49 -5.09
CA THR A 15 -19.88 44.54 -6.01
C THR A 15 -19.87 45.78 -6.92
N ALA A 16 -21.05 46.26 -7.33
CA ALA A 16 -21.18 47.43 -8.21
C ALA A 16 -20.88 48.80 -7.54
N TRP A 17 -21.02 48.92 -6.22
CA TRP A 17 -20.64 50.12 -5.48
C TRP A 17 -19.14 50.10 -5.18
N GLU A 18 -18.62 48.95 -4.75
CA GLU A 18 -17.20 48.76 -4.44
C GLU A 18 -16.30 49.00 -5.66
N GLU A 19 -16.68 48.52 -6.84
CA GLU A 19 -15.95 48.76 -8.10
C GLU A 19 -15.90 50.23 -8.54
N LYS A 20 -16.85 51.07 -8.06
CA LYS A 20 -16.92 52.50 -8.39
C LYS A 20 -16.17 53.39 -7.41
N THR A 21 -16.00 52.94 -6.16
CA THR A 21 -15.46 53.77 -5.07
C THR A 21 -14.08 53.32 -4.55
N LEU A 22 -13.69 52.06 -4.77
CA LEU A 22 -12.38 51.53 -4.38
C LEU A 22 -11.54 51.20 -5.61
N SER A 23 -10.21 51.35 -5.51
CA SER A 23 -9.28 50.80 -6.50
C SER A 23 -9.53 49.30 -6.66
N LYS A 24 -9.38 48.78 -7.88
CA LYS A 24 -9.56 47.34 -8.17
C LYS A 24 -8.73 46.50 -7.18
N TYR A 25 -9.38 45.54 -6.51
CA TYR A 25 -8.76 44.60 -5.57
C TYR A 25 -7.46 44.00 -6.13
N GLU A 26 -7.46 43.69 -7.43
CA GLU A 26 -6.34 43.16 -8.19
C GLU A 26 -5.00 43.93 -7.99
N PHE A 27 -5.05 45.24 -7.79
CA PHE A 27 -3.88 46.12 -7.62
C PHE A 27 -3.83 46.79 -6.25
N SER A 28 -4.67 46.34 -5.31
CA SER A 28 -4.77 46.92 -3.98
C SER A 28 -3.61 46.49 -3.07
N GLU A 29 -3.36 47.30 -2.04
CA GLU A 29 -2.43 46.98 -0.95
C GLU A 29 -2.94 45.80 -0.11
N ILE A 30 -4.25 45.73 0.14
CA ILE A 30 -4.88 44.61 0.87
C ILE A 30 -4.57 43.27 0.20
N ARG A 31 -4.67 43.19 -1.13
CA ARG A 31 -4.30 41.97 -1.86
C ARG A 31 -2.80 41.65 -1.70
N LEU A 32 -1.94 42.65 -1.66
CA LEU A 32 -0.50 42.45 -1.49
C LEU A 32 -0.19 41.87 -0.11
N VAL A 33 -0.78 42.43 0.95
CA VAL A 33 -0.64 41.92 2.32
C VAL A 33 -1.13 40.47 2.40
N GLU A 34 -2.32 40.17 1.86
CA GLU A 34 -2.82 38.79 1.80
C GLU A 34 -1.87 37.84 1.05
N ILE A 35 -1.20 38.32 -0.01
CA ILE A 35 -0.23 37.51 -0.74
C ILE A 35 0.97 37.21 0.17
N ILE A 36 1.54 38.24 0.79
CA ILE A 36 2.76 38.18 1.61
C ILE A 36 2.55 37.29 2.83
N GLU A 37 1.46 37.48 3.58
CA GLU A 37 1.13 36.66 4.76
C GLU A 37 0.97 35.17 4.45
N ASN A 38 0.60 34.83 3.22
CA ASN A 38 0.41 33.45 2.76
C ASN A 38 1.58 32.92 1.91
N LEU A 39 2.73 33.62 1.86
CA LEU A 39 3.91 33.13 1.12
C LEU A 39 4.61 31.98 1.85
N CYS A 40 4.74 32.08 3.16
CA CYS A 40 5.48 31.16 4.00
C CYS A 40 4.58 30.55 5.07
N ASP A 41 4.79 29.29 5.41
CA ASP A 41 4.21 28.72 6.62
C ASP A 41 4.78 29.45 7.85
N SER A 42 3.93 29.73 8.85
CA SER A 42 4.33 30.35 10.12
C SER A 42 5.48 29.63 10.84
N SER A 43 5.67 28.34 10.57
CA SER A 43 6.75 27.52 11.14
C SER A 43 8.09 27.62 10.40
N ASN A 44 8.12 28.17 9.17
CA ASN A 44 9.34 28.25 8.35
C ASN A 44 10.07 29.58 8.58
N PHE A 45 10.94 29.62 9.59
CA PHE A 45 11.65 30.85 9.98
C PHE A 45 12.51 31.46 8.87
N GLU A 46 13.22 30.64 8.09
CA GLU A 46 14.10 31.13 7.00
C GLU A 46 13.30 31.81 5.89
N CYS A 47 12.16 31.20 5.50
CA CYS A 47 11.26 31.78 4.50
C CYS A 47 10.71 33.12 4.99
N ASN A 48 10.19 33.17 6.22
CA ASN A 48 9.65 34.40 6.78
C ASN A 48 10.73 35.49 6.88
N ASN A 49 11.94 35.17 7.34
CA ASN A 49 13.03 36.14 7.41
C ASN A 49 13.39 36.72 6.02
N MET A 50 13.41 35.90 4.97
CA MET A 50 13.67 36.37 3.61
C MET A 50 12.56 37.29 3.08
N VAL A 51 11.31 36.98 3.38
CA VAL A 51 10.16 37.84 3.02
C VAL A 51 10.27 39.20 3.70
N GLU A 52 10.57 39.24 4.99
CA GLU A 52 10.76 40.48 5.76
C GLU A 52 11.93 41.31 5.22
N GLU A 53 13.09 40.68 4.93
CA GLU A 53 14.26 41.37 4.39
C GLU A 53 14.03 42.02 3.01
N HIS A 54 13.05 41.52 2.26
CA HIS A 54 12.80 41.95 0.89
C HIS A 54 11.40 42.51 0.63
N GLU A 55 10.63 42.79 1.68
CA GLU A 55 9.28 43.34 1.60
C GLU A 55 9.26 44.64 0.76
N GLU A 56 10.20 45.55 1.00
CA GLU A 56 10.30 46.82 0.27
C GLU A 56 10.47 46.60 -1.26
N HIS A 57 11.24 45.60 -1.66
CA HIS A 57 11.44 45.28 -3.07
C HIS A 57 10.13 44.78 -3.70
N ILE A 58 9.41 43.91 -2.99
CA ILE A 58 8.14 43.34 -3.43
C ILE A 58 7.07 44.43 -3.54
N GLU A 59 6.96 45.33 -2.56
CA GLU A 59 6.04 46.47 -2.58
C GLU A 59 6.34 47.44 -3.73
N ASN A 60 7.59 47.84 -3.87
CA ASN A 60 8.02 48.74 -4.93
C ASN A 60 7.73 48.13 -6.31
N TRP A 61 7.93 46.81 -6.45
CA TRP A 61 7.54 46.10 -7.65
C TRP A 61 6.05 46.15 -7.90
N TRP A 62 5.24 45.77 -6.90
CA TRP A 62 3.79 45.69 -6.98
C TRP A 62 3.16 47.01 -7.45
N PHE A 63 3.61 48.13 -6.88
CA PHE A 63 3.01 49.44 -7.13
C PHE A 63 3.64 50.20 -8.31
N LYS A 64 4.95 50.05 -8.57
CA LYS A 64 5.66 50.91 -9.54
C LYS A 64 6.26 50.16 -10.73
N LEU A 65 6.70 48.92 -10.55
CA LEU A 65 7.52 48.22 -11.56
C LEU A 65 6.79 47.09 -12.29
N LYS A 66 5.67 46.59 -11.77
CA LYS A 66 4.89 45.47 -12.33
C LYS A 66 4.57 45.59 -13.82
N LYS A 67 4.27 46.80 -14.32
CA LYS A 67 4.01 47.04 -15.76
C LYS A 67 5.28 46.97 -16.61
N LYS A 68 6.43 47.34 -16.05
CA LYS A 68 7.72 47.36 -16.74
C LYS A 68 8.40 46.00 -16.70
N TYR A 69 8.24 45.28 -15.60
CA TYR A 69 8.81 43.96 -15.35
C TYR A 69 7.69 43.01 -14.90
N PRO A 70 6.92 42.44 -15.84
CA PRO A 70 5.77 41.60 -15.49
C PRO A 70 6.18 40.24 -14.90
N ASP A 71 7.39 39.78 -15.19
CA ASP A 71 7.95 38.55 -14.63
C ASP A 71 8.66 38.84 -13.30
N LEU A 72 7.97 38.55 -12.20
CA LEU A 72 8.49 38.75 -10.85
C LEU A 72 9.70 37.86 -10.57
N LEU A 73 9.69 36.59 -11.01
CA LEU A 73 10.79 35.66 -10.76
C LEU A 73 12.08 36.17 -11.39
N LYS A 74 11.99 36.58 -12.66
CA LYS A 74 13.12 37.14 -13.39
C LYS A 74 13.63 38.43 -12.75
N TRP A 75 12.75 39.40 -12.52
CA TRP A 75 13.16 40.69 -11.99
C TRP A 75 13.69 40.60 -10.57
N PHE A 76 12.95 39.93 -9.67
CA PHE A 76 13.29 39.89 -8.26
C PHE A 76 14.42 38.88 -8.02
N CYS A 77 14.17 37.60 -8.28
CA CYS A 77 15.06 36.52 -7.84
C CYS A 77 16.35 36.42 -8.65
N ILE A 78 16.28 36.61 -9.97
CA ILE A 78 17.42 36.45 -10.87
C ILE A 78 18.22 37.76 -10.99
N GLU A 79 17.55 38.89 -11.24
CA GLU A 79 18.21 40.18 -11.54
C GLU A 79 18.44 41.08 -10.31
N THR A 80 17.58 41.04 -9.27
CA THR A 80 17.67 41.99 -8.15
C THR A 80 18.44 41.42 -6.96
N ILE A 81 18.06 40.23 -6.48
CA ILE A 81 18.72 39.59 -5.31
C ILE A 81 19.73 38.49 -5.72
N GLU A 82 19.78 38.13 -7.00
CA GLU A 82 20.75 37.19 -7.59
C GLU A 82 20.83 35.80 -6.92
N VAL A 83 19.75 35.31 -6.29
CA VAL A 83 19.72 33.99 -5.63
C VAL A 83 19.17 32.87 -6.53
N CYS A 84 18.44 33.23 -7.58
CA CYS A 84 17.94 32.29 -8.60
C CYS A 84 18.78 32.34 -9.88
N CYS A 85 18.62 31.28 -10.66
CA CYS A 85 19.06 31.18 -12.05
C CYS A 85 17.85 30.95 -12.98
N PRO A 86 17.98 31.22 -14.31
CA PRO A 86 16.99 30.80 -15.28
C PRO A 86 16.75 29.27 -15.24
N ALA A 87 15.56 28.82 -15.64
CA ALA A 87 15.27 27.39 -15.73
C ALA A 87 16.29 26.66 -16.63
N GLY A 88 16.68 25.47 -16.21
CA GLY A 88 17.69 24.62 -16.84
C GLY A 88 19.13 25.09 -16.67
N THR A 89 19.38 25.97 -15.70
CA THR A 89 20.73 26.43 -15.34
C THR A 89 20.96 26.34 -13.84
N TYR A 90 22.23 26.19 -13.43
CA TYR A 90 22.62 25.93 -12.04
C TYR A 90 23.93 26.63 -11.67
N GLY A 91 24.22 26.65 -10.36
CA GLY A 91 25.50 27.13 -9.83
C GLY A 91 25.64 28.65 -9.84
N PRO A 92 26.76 29.18 -9.32
CA PRO A 92 26.94 30.61 -9.10
C PRO A 92 26.88 31.44 -10.40
N ASP A 93 27.34 30.87 -11.51
CA ASP A 93 27.38 31.50 -12.82
C ASP A 93 26.16 31.16 -13.72
N CYS A 94 25.17 30.42 -13.19
CA CYS A 94 24.01 29.92 -13.94
C CYS A 94 24.41 29.17 -15.23
N LEU A 95 25.27 28.16 -15.09
CA LEU A 95 25.71 27.29 -16.18
C LEU A 95 24.56 26.38 -16.62
N ALA A 96 24.50 26.04 -17.90
CA ALA A 96 23.48 25.12 -18.41
C ALA A 96 23.63 23.72 -17.80
N CYS A 97 22.50 23.15 -17.38
CA CYS A 97 22.41 21.74 -16.99
C CYS A 97 22.88 20.81 -18.11
N ARG A 98 23.32 19.59 -17.75
CA ARG A 98 23.59 18.53 -18.73
C ARG A 98 22.34 18.31 -19.61
N GLY A 99 22.53 18.16 -20.91
CA GLY A 99 21.42 18.10 -21.88
C GLY A 99 20.85 19.47 -22.32
N GLY A 100 21.36 20.57 -21.76
CA GLY A 100 21.00 21.94 -22.11
C GLY A 100 19.92 22.54 -21.19
N SER A 101 19.69 23.84 -21.33
CA SER A 101 18.76 24.59 -20.49
C SER A 101 17.29 24.43 -20.89
N GLU A 102 17.00 24.14 -22.16
CA GLU A 102 15.62 23.92 -22.61
C GLU A 102 15.07 22.57 -22.16
N ARG A 103 15.93 21.55 -22.10
CA ARG A 103 15.59 20.18 -21.72
C ARG A 103 16.67 19.56 -20.84
N PRO A 104 16.78 19.99 -19.56
CA PRO A 104 17.72 19.43 -18.62
C PRO A 104 17.62 17.90 -18.57
N CYS A 105 18.76 17.22 -18.53
CA CYS A 105 18.86 15.76 -18.56
C CYS A 105 18.11 15.11 -19.73
N HIS A 106 18.07 15.81 -20.88
CA HIS A 106 17.33 15.44 -22.09
C HIS A 106 15.80 15.25 -21.89
N GLY A 107 15.27 15.72 -20.75
CA GLY A 107 13.90 15.48 -20.32
C GLY A 107 13.65 14.10 -19.71
N ASN A 108 14.71 13.33 -19.45
CA ASN A 108 14.67 11.97 -18.91
C ASN A 108 15.14 11.90 -17.44
N GLY A 109 15.25 13.04 -16.77
CA GLY A 109 15.69 13.14 -15.40
C GLY A 109 15.58 14.56 -14.85
N HIS A 110 16.05 14.74 -13.62
CA HIS A 110 16.10 16.01 -12.92
C HIS A 110 17.55 16.48 -12.77
N CYS A 111 17.78 17.77 -13.01
CA CYS A 111 19.10 18.40 -12.86
C CYS A 111 19.29 18.92 -11.43
N ASP A 112 20.40 18.57 -10.80
CA ASP A 112 20.77 19.09 -9.50
C ASP A 112 21.07 20.59 -9.56
N GLY A 113 20.33 21.37 -8.77
CA GLY A 113 20.44 22.82 -8.74
C GLY A 113 19.67 23.56 -9.83
N ASP A 114 18.76 22.90 -10.56
CA ASP A 114 17.95 23.52 -11.61
C ASP A 114 17.22 24.80 -11.14
N GLY A 115 17.55 25.93 -11.76
CA GLY A 115 16.99 27.25 -11.45
C GLY A 115 17.59 27.92 -10.20
N THR A 116 18.64 27.32 -9.61
CA THR A 116 19.25 27.80 -8.37
C THR A 116 20.71 28.21 -8.59
N ARG A 117 21.23 29.06 -7.70
CA ARG A 117 22.67 29.38 -7.67
C ARG A 117 23.53 28.28 -7.01
N GLY A 118 22.90 27.20 -6.55
CA GLY A 118 23.55 26.04 -5.97
C GLY A 118 23.56 24.84 -6.94
N GLY A 119 23.99 23.70 -6.41
CA GLY A 119 24.05 22.42 -7.14
C GLY A 119 25.26 22.24 -8.05
N ASP A 120 25.39 21.02 -8.58
CA ASP A 120 26.50 20.60 -9.43
C ASP A 120 26.09 20.28 -10.88
N GLY A 121 24.80 20.41 -11.20
CA GLY A 121 24.26 20.18 -12.54
C GLY A 121 24.25 18.73 -12.98
N SER A 122 24.48 17.79 -12.06
CA SER A 122 24.37 16.37 -12.32
C SER A 122 22.90 15.96 -12.56
N CYS A 123 22.72 14.84 -13.25
CA CYS A 123 21.39 14.35 -13.60
C CYS A 123 21.00 13.16 -12.73
N SER A 124 19.85 13.29 -12.07
CA SER A 124 19.14 12.20 -11.43
C SER A 124 18.10 11.65 -12.42
N CYS A 125 18.40 10.50 -13.04
CA CYS A 125 17.56 9.93 -14.09
C CYS A 125 16.24 9.34 -13.58
N ASN A 126 15.22 9.39 -14.44
CA ASN A 126 13.99 8.62 -14.23
C ASN A 126 14.31 7.11 -14.25
N ARG A 127 13.44 6.28 -13.67
CA ARG A 127 13.70 4.83 -13.45
C ARG A 127 14.06 4.07 -14.73
N GLU A 128 13.51 4.49 -15.85
CA GLU A 128 13.71 3.92 -17.19
C GLU A 128 15.12 4.17 -17.75
N TYR A 129 15.83 5.18 -17.22
CA TYR A 129 17.05 5.74 -17.79
C TYR A 129 18.22 5.70 -16.83
N THR A 130 19.42 5.69 -17.39
CA THR A 130 20.69 5.69 -16.66
C THR A 130 21.76 6.45 -17.44
N GLY A 131 22.93 6.57 -16.84
CA GLY A 131 24.08 7.29 -17.38
C GLY A 131 24.07 8.79 -17.07
N GLU A 132 25.15 9.47 -17.47
CA GLU A 132 25.41 10.86 -17.11
C GLU A 132 24.37 11.85 -17.68
N PHE A 133 23.81 11.52 -18.84
CA PHE A 133 22.85 12.33 -19.59
C PHE A 133 21.43 11.75 -19.59
N CYS A 134 21.17 10.64 -18.89
CA CYS A 134 19.88 9.94 -18.92
C CYS A 134 19.42 9.54 -20.34
N LEU A 135 20.37 9.15 -21.19
CA LEU A 135 20.12 8.69 -22.56
C LEU A 135 20.20 7.16 -22.71
N ASP A 136 20.79 6.47 -21.75
CA ASP A 136 20.87 5.02 -21.76
C ASP A 136 19.68 4.42 -21.02
N CYS A 137 19.18 3.28 -21.48
CA CYS A 137 18.11 2.59 -20.78
C CYS A 137 18.67 1.83 -19.58
N ALA A 138 17.99 1.94 -18.44
CA ALA A 138 18.33 1.18 -17.25
C ALA A 138 18.07 -0.33 -17.44
N ASP A 139 18.61 -1.15 -16.55
CA ASP A 139 18.32 -2.59 -16.52
C ASP A 139 16.80 -2.84 -16.41
N GLY A 140 16.30 -3.82 -17.15
CA GLY A 140 14.85 -4.06 -17.31
C GLY A 140 14.17 -3.16 -18.35
N TYR A 141 14.92 -2.32 -19.06
CA TYR A 141 14.41 -1.52 -20.18
C TYR A 141 15.30 -1.69 -21.43
N TYR A 142 14.71 -1.50 -22.61
CA TYR A 142 15.42 -1.49 -23.89
C TYR A 142 15.09 -0.23 -24.71
N SER A 143 16.01 0.14 -25.58
CA SER A 143 15.89 1.33 -26.42
C SER A 143 14.99 1.05 -27.63
N LEU A 144 13.85 1.74 -27.72
CA LEU A 144 13.02 1.80 -28.92
C LEU A 144 13.59 2.78 -29.96
N LEU A 145 14.07 3.92 -29.48
CA LEU A 145 14.65 4.98 -30.29
C LEU A 145 15.73 5.67 -29.47
N LYS A 146 16.92 5.83 -30.06
CA LYS A 146 18.01 6.61 -29.46
C LYS A 146 18.69 7.46 -30.52
N ASN A 147 18.81 8.74 -30.22
CA ASN A 147 19.69 9.68 -30.91
C ASN A 147 20.49 10.49 -29.85
N ASP A 148 21.29 11.45 -30.30
CA ASP A 148 22.17 12.22 -29.40
C ASP A 148 21.42 13.13 -28.42
N THR A 149 20.13 13.41 -28.65
CA THR A 149 19.32 14.35 -27.85
C THR A 149 18.06 13.75 -27.24
N HIS A 150 17.70 12.53 -27.63
CA HIS A 150 16.44 11.90 -27.32
C HIS A 150 16.60 10.38 -27.25
N SER A 151 16.09 9.81 -26.16
CA SER A 151 16.05 8.37 -25.95
C SER A 151 14.68 7.96 -25.44
N VAL A 152 14.11 6.91 -26.03
CA VAL A 152 12.83 6.32 -25.64
C VAL A 152 13.09 4.89 -25.21
N CYS A 153 12.94 4.65 -23.90
CA CYS A 153 13.13 3.34 -23.30
C CYS A 153 11.75 2.68 -23.04
N ALA A 154 11.65 1.40 -23.32
CA ALA A 154 10.47 0.58 -23.05
C ALA A 154 10.84 -0.58 -22.13
N ALA A 155 9.88 -1.01 -21.30
CA ALA A 155 10.11 -2.09 -20.37
C ALA A 155 10.35 -3.42 -21.11
N CYS A 156 11.28 -4.21 -20.61
CA CYS A 156 11.47 -5.60 -20.99
C CYS A 156 10.27 -6.45 -20.56
N HIS A 157 10.17 -7.66 -21.12
CA HIS A 157 9.30 -8.68 -20.55
C HIS A 157 9.67 -9.00 -19.09
N ASP A 158 8.71 -9.38 -18.26
CA ASP A 158 8.91 -9.64 -16.83
C ASP A 158 9.98 -10.69 -16.55
N ALA A 159 10.16 -11.64 -17.47
CA ALA A 159 11.18 -12.69 -17.43
C ALA A 159 12.62 -12.20 -17.69
N CYS A 160 12.82 -11.04 -18.33
CA CYS A 160 14.14 -10.60 -18.77
C CYS A 160 14.80 -9.68 -17.74
N LYS A 161 16.05 -9.96 -17.36
CA LYS A 161 16.88 -9.02 -16.61
C LYS A 161 17.37 -7.89 -17.52
N THR A 162 17.84 -8.24 -18.71
CA THR A 162 18.21 -7.32 -19.79
C THR A 162 17.60 -7.83 -21.10
N CYS A 163 17.24 -6.92 -22.01
CA CYS A 163 16.57 -7.32 -23.24
C CYS A 163 16.91 -6.42 -24.44
N THR A 164 16.53 -6.88 -25.63
CA THR A 164 16.56 -6.11 -26.88
C THR A 164 15.17 -5.81 -27.44
N GLY A 165 14.12 -6.26 -26.75
CA GLY A 165 12.74 -6.21 -27.22
C GLY A 165 11.76 -6.51 -26.09
N SER A 166 10.46 -6.49 -26.42
CA SER A 166 9.39 -6.61 -25.44
C SER A 166 8.99 -8.05 -25.09
N THR A 167 9.52 -9.05 -25.80
CA THR A 167 9.09 -10.45 -25.61
C THR A 167 10.05 -11.24 -24.72
N ASN A 168 9.60 -12.36 -24.18
CA ASN A 168 10.44 -13.29 -23.41
C ASN A 168 11.50 -14.03 -24.26
N LYS A 169 11.47 -13.86 -25.60
CA LYS A 169 12.52 -14.33 -26.52
C LYS A 169 13.63 -13.29 -26.72
N ASP A 170 13.33 -12.02 -26.45
CA ASP A 170 14.28 -10.92 -26.62
C ASP A 170 15.17 -10.71 -25.39
N CYS A 171 15.14 -11.65 -24.43
CA CYS A 171 15.95 -11.59 -23.23
C CYS A 171 17.41 -11.94 -23.53
N LYS A 172 18.32 -11.02 -23.24
CA LYS A 172 19.76 -11.33 -23.21
C LYS A 172 20.07 -12.22 -22.02
N ASP A 173 19.59 -11.80 -20.84
CA ASP A 173 19.69 -12.54 -19.58
C ASP A 173 18.30 -12.73 -18.96
N CYS A 174 17.99 -13.92 -18.47
CA CYS A 174 16.76 -14.16 -17.70
C CYS A 174 16.92 -13.61 -16.27
N LYS A 175 15.81 -13.21 -15.65
CA LYS A 175 15.78 -12.92 -14.21
C LYS A 175 15.93 -14.21 -13.40
N GLU A 176 16.24 -14.06 -12.11
CA GLU A 176 16.17 -15.17 -11.16
C GLU A 176 14.76 -15.76 -11.12
N GLY A 177 14.64 -17.09 -10.97
CA GLY A 177 13.37 -17.82 -11.12
C GLY A 177 12.99 -18.14 -12.58
N TRP A 178 13.81 -17.76 -13.56
CA TRP A 178 13.57 -18.04 -14.97
C TRP A 178 14.78 -18.74 -15.60
N ILE A 179 14.53 -19.63 -16.56
CA ILE A 179 15.56 -20.36 -17.31
C ILE A 179 15.37 -20.20 -18.82
N LYS A 180 16.47 -20.23 -19.58
CA LYS A 180 16.41 -20.30 -21.05
C LYS A 180 16.09 -21.73 -21.48
N ASN A 181 15.06 -21.87 -22.30
CA ASN A 181 14.75 -23.13 -22.97
C ASN A 181 15.59 -23.33 -24.25
N GLU A 182 15.36 -24.42 -24.97
CA GLU A 182 16.08 -24.75 -26.23
C GLU A 182 15.88 -23.70 -27.35
N GLU A 183 14.83 -22.88 -27.27
CA GLU A 183 14.54 -21.79 -28.21
C GLU A 183 15.05 -20.41 -27.72
N ASP A 184 15.98 -20.36 -26.78
CA ASP A 184 16.49 -19.13 -26.14
C ASP A 184 15.39 -18.25 -25.50
N THR A 185 14.24 -18.85 -25.18
CA THR A 185 13.12 -18.16 -24.53
C THR A 185 13.24 -18.29 -23.02
N CYS A 186 13.13 -17.19 -22.29
CA CYS A 186 13.05 -17.24 -20.83
C CYS A 186 11.67 -17.77 -20.42
N VAL A 187 11.67 -18.94 -19.79
CA VAL A 187 10.49 -19.59 -19.23
C VAL A 187 10.63 -19.68 -17.72
N ASP A 188 9.49 -19.60 -17.05
CA ASP A 188 9.40 -19.67 -15.61
C ASP A 188 9.88 -21.04 -15.11
N VAL A 189 10.63 -21.05 -14.01
CA VAL A 189 11.03 -22.28 -13.34
C VAL A 189 9.89 -22.70 -12.43
N ASP A 190 9.25 -23.83 -12.72
CA ASP A 190 8.25 -24.37 -11.80
C ASP A 190 8.93 -25.00 -10.58
N GLU A 191 9.13 -24.23 -9.52
CA GLU A 191 9.75 -24.73 -8.29
C GLU A 191 8.84 -25.69 -7.52
N CYS A 192 7.58 -25.84 -7.92
CA CYS A 192 6.65 -26.81 -7.33
C CYS A 192 6.63 -28.15 -8.06
N ALA A 193 7.18 -28.23 -9.28
CA ALA A 193 7.25 -29.46 -10.08
C ALA A 193 8.41 -30.41 -9.69
N VAL A 194 9.16 -30.08 -8.64
CA VAL A 194 10.21 -30.93 -8.10
C VAL A 194 9.66 -32.01 -7.15
N GLU A 195 10.36 -33.14 -7.05
CA GLU A 195 9.95 -34.29 -6.22
C GLU A 195 9.80 -33.95 -4.73
N ALA A 196 10.64 -33.04 -4.21
CA ALA A 196 10.58 -32.57 -2.83
C ALA A 196 10.13 -31.10 -2.81
N SER A 197 8.93 -30.83 -2.30
CA SER A 197 8.38 -29.47 -2.21
C SER A 197 9.35 -28.53 -1.50
N PRO A 198 9.57 -27.30 -2.01
CA PRO A 198 10.41 -26.30 -1.34
C PRO A 198 9.75 -25.71 -0.09
N CYS A 199 8.48 -26.03 0.17
CA CYS A 199 7.70 -25.55 1.31
C CYS A 199 7.78 -26.50 2.52
N LYS A 200 7.31 -26.03 3.67
CA LYS A 200 7.18 -26.87 4.89
C LYS A 200 6.10 -27.94 4.71
N ASP A 201 6.13 -28.97 5.56
CA ASP A 201 5.21 -30.11 5.51
C ASP A 201 3.72 -29.73 5.71
N ASP A 202 3.44 -28.64 6.44
CA ASP A 202 2.11 -28.07 6.68
C ASP A 202 1.69 -27.02 5.64
N GLN A 203 2.43 -26.95 4.53
CA GLN A 203 2.21 -26.01 3.46
C GLN A 203 2.17 -26.73 2.11
N TYR A 204 1.47 -26.13 1.14
CA TYR A 204 1.56 -26.50 -0.26
C TYR A 204 2.23 -25.41 -1.07
N CYS A 205 2.95 -25.83 -2.10
CA CYS A 205 3.63 -24.95 -3.04
C CYS A 205 2.65 -24.51 -4.13
N LEU A 206 2.66 -23.22 -4.46
CA LEU A 206 1.98 -22.67 -5.63
C LEU A 206 3.00 -21.91 -6.47
N ASN A 207 3.21 -22.37 -7.71
CA ASN A 207 4.14 -21.74 -8.63
C ASN A 207 3.62 -20.39 -9.10
N THR A 208 4.49 -19.39 -9.19
CA THR A 208 4.17 -18.02 -9.63
C THR A 208 5.24 -17.51 -10.59
N ASN A 209 4.91 -16.59 -11.49
CA ASN A 209 5.92 -16.12 -12.45
C ASN A 209 7.13 -15.47 -11.73
N GLY A 210 8.29 -16.11 -11.83
CA GLY A 210 9.58 -15.74 -11.25
C GLY A 210 9.81 -16.22 -9.82
N SER A 211 8.89 -16.98 -9.21
CA SER A 211 9.05 -17.49 -7.84
C SER A 211 7.96 -18.50 -7.46
N PHE A 212 7.87 -18.89 -6.20
CA PHE A 212 6.77 -19.67 -5.68
C PHE A 212 6.27 -19.08 -4.37
N ILE A 213 5.03 -19.37 -4.03
CA ILE A 213 4.47 -19.04 -2.71
C ILE A 213 4.07 -20.31 -1.98
N CYS A 214 4.46 -20.39 -0.71
CA CYS A 214 4.01 -21.45 0.19
C CYS A 214 2.75 -20.99 0.92
N LYS A 215 1.65 -21.74 0.74
CA LYS A 215 0.39 -21.49 1.41
C LYS A 215 0.13 -22.57 2.45
N ALA A 216 -0.46 -22.18 3.58
CA ALA A 216 -0.83 -23.12 4.63
C ALA A 216 -1.89 -24.11 4.14
N CYS A 217 -1.79 -25.35 4.60
CA CYS A 217 -2.84 -26.34 4.42
C CYS A 217 -4.12 -25.95 5.16
N ASP A 218 -5.24 -26.55 4.76
CA ASP A 218 -6.47 -26.48 5.52
C ASP A 218 -6.27 -27.05 6.93
N ALA A 219 -6.98 -26.51 7.91
CA ALA A 219 -6.85 -26.90 9.32
C ALA A 219 -7.21 -28.38 9.58
N SER A 220 -8.00 -28.98 8.68
CA SER A 220 -8.36 -30.40 8.72
C SER A 220 -7.27 -31.33 8.16
N CYS A 221 -6.21 -30.81 7.54
CA CYS A 221 -5.20 -31.62 6.85
C CYS A 221 -3.95 -31.89 7.70
N ALA A 222 -3.49 -33.14 7.72
CA ALA A 222 -2.12 -33.51 8.05
C ALA A 222 -1.26 -33.49 6.77
N GLY A 223 -0.95 -32.28 6.29
CA GLY A 223 -0.27 -32.01 5.02
C GLY A 223 -1.21 -32.05 3.81
N CYS A 224 -0.86 -31.30 2.76
CA CYS A 224 -1.74 -31.08 1.60
C CYS A 224 -0.95 -30.92 0.30
N MET A 225 -1.67 -30.93 -0.83
CA MET A 225 -1.13 -30.70 -2.18
C MET A 225 -1.75 -29.47 -2.85
N GLY A 226 -2.66 -28.79 -2.17
CA GLY A 226 -3.44 -27.69 -2.74
C GLY A 226 -4.37 -27.06 -1.72
N GLU A 227 -5.21 -26.15 -2.21
CA GLU A 227 -6.13 -25.37 -1.39
C GLU A 227 -7.34 -26.18 -0.92
N GLY A 228 -7.71 -25.99 0.35
CA GLY A 228 -8.92 -26.53 0.96
C GLY A 228 -8.84 -27.99 1.42
N PRO A 229 -9.91 -28.50 2.07
CA PRO A 229 -9.92 -29.81 2.72
C PRO A 229 -9.97 -30.99 1.74
N GLY A 230 -10.21 -30.73 0.45
CA GLY A 230 -10.25 -31.75 -0.62
C GLY A 230 -8.92 -32.04 -1.28
N LYS A 231 -7.86 -31.34 -0.86
CA LYS A 231 -6.48 -31.56 -1.34
C LYS A 231 -5.54 -31.95 -0.20
N CYS A 232 -6.09 -32.48 0.89
CA CYS A 232 -5.30 -33.06 1.96
C CYS A 232 -4.58 -34.33 1.46
N LYS A 233 -3.35 -34.54 1.92
CA LYS A 233 -2.66 -35.83 1.77
C LYS A 233 -3.23 -36.85 2.75
N ASN A 234 -3.47 -36.41 3.99
CA ASN A 234 -4.13 -37.16 5.05
C ASN A 234 -4.98 -36.19 5.88
N CYS A 235 -6.02 -36.70 6.54
CA CYS A 235 -6.77 -35.93 7.53
C CYS A 235 -6.03 -35.88 8.87
N LEU A 236 -6.15 -34.76 9.57
CA LEU A 236 -5.67 -34.61 10.94
C LEU A 236 -6.51 -35.49 11.89
N SER A 237 -5.96 -35.85 13.05
CA SER A 237 -6.74 -36.56 14.08
C SER A 237 -7.99 -35.78 14.47
N GLY A 238 -9.14 -36.46 14.58
CA GLY A 238 -10.45 -35.82 14.77
C GLY A 238 -11.19 -35.51 13.47
N TYR A 239 -10.57 -35.76 12.31
CA TYR A 239 -11.19 -35.60 11.00
C TYR A 239 -11.21 -36.93 10.23
N THR A 240 -12.21 -37.10 9.36
CA THR A 240 -12.38 -38.26 8.48
C THR A 240 -12.56 -37.83 7.03
N ILE A 241 -12.27 -38.72 6.08
CA ILE A 241 -12.56 -38.47 4.66
C ILE A 241 -14.06 -38.69 4.44
N ASP A 242 -14.76 -37.64 4.04
CA ASP A 242 -16.13 -37.67 3.53
C ASP A 242 -16.19 -36.88 2.21
N ASP A 243 -16.77 -37.46 1.17
CA ASP A 243 -16.82 -36.87 -0.19
C ASP A 243 -15.46 -36.32 -0.67
N GLU A 244 -14.40 -37.13 -0.52
CA GLU A 244 -13.00 -36.79 -0.88
C GLU A 244 -12.41 -35.57 -0.14
N LYS A 245 -13.03 -35.14 0.96
CA LYS A 245 -12.58 -34.01 1.78
C LYS A 245 -12.41 -34.44 3.23
N CYS A 246 -11.45 -33.84 3.92
CA CYS A 246 -11.37 -34.00 5.36
C CYS A 246 -12.49 -33.19 6.03
N THR A 247 -13.37 -33.92 6.71
CA THR A 247 -14.51 -33.38 7.46
C THR A 247 -14.37 -33.75 8.92
N ASP A 248 -14.88 -32.88 9.77
CA ASP A 248 -14.85 -33.06 11.20
C ASP A 248 -15.66 -34.30 11.61
N ILE A 249 -15.11 -35.11 12.50
CA ILE A 249 -15.84 -36.25 13.06
C ILE A 249 -16.75 -35.71 14.16
N ASP A 250 -18.06 -35.84 13.99
CA ASP A 250 -19.00 -35.44 15.04
C ASP A 250 -19.14 -36.56 16.08
N GLU A 251 -18.30 -36.51 17.12
CA GLU A 251 -18.32 -37.54 18.15
C GLU A 251 -19.59 -37.50 19.00
N CYS A 252 -20.31 -36.37 19.05
CA CYS A 252 -21.57 -36.25 19.78
C CYS A 252 -22.71 -37.06 19.14
N ASN A 253 -22.58 -37.36 17.85
CA ASN A 253 -23.52 -38.19 17.10
C ASN A 253 -23.15 -39.68 17.08
N HIS A 254 -22.10 -40.10 17.79
CA HIS A 254 -21.76 -41.52 17.91
C HIS A 254 -22.76 -42.29 18.77
N ALA A 255 -22.89 -43.59 18.49
CA ALA A 255 -23.79 -44.49 19.22
C ALA A 255 -23.40 -44.66 20.69
N GLU A 256 -22.11 -44.54 21.00
CA GLU A 256 -21.59 -44.52 22.37
C GLU A 256 -21.48 -43.08 22.88
N LYS A 257 -22.05 -42.80 24.06
CA LYS A 257 -21.95 -41.47 24.68
C LYS A 257 -20.50 -41.16 25.05
N VAL A 258 -19.93 -40.14 24.40
CA VAL A 258 -18.60 -39.61 24.71
C VAL A 258 -18.55 -38.83 26.03
N CYS A 259 -19.63 -38.09 26.35
CA CYS A 259 -19.79 -37.44 27.66
C CYS A 259 -20.48 -38.40 28.64
N VAL A 260 -19.75 -38.82 29.68
CA VAL A 260 -20.19 -39.88 30.60
C VAL A 260 -20.70 -39.38 31.94
N ARG A 261 -20.46 -38.11 32.30
CA ARG A 261 -20.89 -37.54 33.58
C ARG A 261 -22.36 -37.13 33.52
N GLU A 262 -23.00 -37.06 34.69
CA GLU A 262 -24.39 -36.63 34.79
C GLU A 262 -24.53 -35.12 34.54
N ASN A 263 -25.61 -34.74 33.85
CA ASN A 263 -25.95 -33.34 33.53
C ASN A 263 -24.88 -32.63 32.66
N GLU A 264 -24.25 -33.37 31.75
CA GLU A 264 -23.40 -32.83 30.69
C GLU A 264 -24.04 -33.03 29.31
N ASP A 265 -23.94 -32.00 28.48
CA ASP A 265 -24.26 -32.02 27.05
C ASP A 265 -22.97 -32.05 26.23
N CYS A 266 -22.98 -32.80 25.13
CA CYS A 266 -21.87 -32.85 24.18
C CYS A 266 -22.01 -31.72 23.16
N VAL A 267 -20.91 -30.99 22.92
CA VAL A 267 -20.80 -29.95 21.89
C VAL A 267 -19.66 -30.31 20.96
N ASN A 268 -19.98 -30.61 19.70
CA ASN A 268 -18.99 -30.91 18.68
C ASN A 268 -18.16 -29.65 18.33
N THR A 269 -16.86 -29.83 18.07
CA THR A 269 -15.92 -28.75 17.73
C THR A 269 -14.94 -29.17 16.64
N PRO A 270 -14.37 -28.28 15.83
CA PRO A 270 -13.43 -28.71 14.78
C PRO A 270 -12.22 -29.49 15.32
N GLY A 271 -12.15 -30.78 15.00
CA GLY A 271 -11.14 -31.76 15.38
C GLY A 271 -11.34 -32.41 16.76
N SER A 272 -12.45 -32.13 17.46
CA SER A 272 -12.72 -32.69 18.80
C SER A 272 -14.13 -32.40 19.31
N TYR A 273 -14.41 -32.66 20.58
CA TYR A 273 -15.66 -32.28 21.22
C TYR A 273 -15.40 -31.71 22.62
N LYS A 274 -16.42 -31.03 23.16
CA LYS A 274 -16.43 -30.56 24.55
C LYS A 274 -17.68 -31.05 25.25
N CYS A 275 -17.51 -31.56 26.46
CA CYS A 275 -18.62 -31.80 27.38
C CYS A 275 -18.83 -30.54 28.22
N VAL A 276 -20.03 -29.97 28.17
CA VAL A 276 -20.40 -28.76 28.92
C VAL A 276 -21.59 -29.07 29.82
N CYS A 277 -21.73 -28.40 30.95
CA CYS A 277 -22.90 -28.60 31.79
C CYS A 277 -24.19 -28.26 31.05
N SER A 278 -25.20 -29.13 31.17
CA SER A 278 -26.51 -28.95 30.56
C SER A 278 -27.18 -27.67 31.04
N GLU A 279 -28.18 -27.20 30.30
CA GLU A 279 -28.90 -25.97 30.64
C GLU A 279 -29.43 -25.99 32.09
N GLY A 280 -29.11 -24.94 32.87
CA GLY A 280 -29.48 -24.85 34.28
C GLY A 280 -28.51 -25.53 35.24
N PHE A 281 -27.33 -25.96 34.77
CA PHE A 281 -26.21 -26.45 35.59
C PHE A 281 -24.94 -25.63 35.36
N GLU A 282 -24.10 -25.52 36.39
CA GLU A 282 -22.79 -24.86 36.34
C GLU A 282 -21.69 -25.83 36.80
N GLU A 283 -20.52 -25.72 36.19
CA GLU A 283 -19.35 -26.51 36.59
C GLU A 283 -18.80 -26.00 37.94
N LYS A 284 -18.81 -26.87 38.95
CA LYS A 284 -18.15 -26.65 40.24
C LYS A 284 -17.34 -27.88 40.61
N ASP A 285 -16.04 -27.68 40.83
CA ASP A 285 -15.09 -28.74 41.19
C ASP A 285 -15.11 -29.96 40.22
N GLY A 286 -15.34 -29.71 38.93
CA GLY A 286 -15.40 -30.74 37.89
C GLY A 286 -16.70 -31.55 37.85
N ILE A 287 -17.77 -31.06 38.50
CA ILE A 287 -19.12 -31.65 38.50
C ILE A 287 -20.14 -30.58 38.12
N CYS A 288 -21.16 -30.95 37.35
CA CYS A 288 -22.27 -30.07 37.00
C CYS A 288 -23.30 -30.03 38.12
N VAL A 289 -23.48 -28.86 38.74
CA VAL A 289 -24.45 -28.63 39.82
C VAL A 289 -25.56 -27.70 39.38
N GLN A 290 -26.81 -28.00 39.76
CA GLN A 290 -27.97 -27.21 39.36
C GLN A 290 -27.86 -25.77 39.88
N VAL A 291 -28.01 -24.80 38.98
CA VAL A 291 -28.07 -23.39 39.35
C VAL A 291 -29.46 -23.12 39.87
N VAL A 292 -29.60 -23.06 41.20
CA VAL A 292 -30.86 -22.66 41.83
C VAL A 292 -31.08 -21.18 41.53
N LYS A 293 -31.87 -20.87 40.49
CA LYS A 293 -32.36 -19.51 40.27
C LYS A 293 -33.16 -19.11 41.51
N ALA A 294 -32.80 -18.00 42.14
CA ALA A 294 -33.56 -17.47 43.26
C ALA A 294 -34.96 -17.07 42.77
N GLY A 295 -35.95 -17.96 42.93
CA GLY A 295 -37.37 -17.62 42.74
C GLY A 295 -38.30 -18.62 42.06
N GLU A 296 -37.96 -19.89 41.84
CA GLU A 296 -38.95 -20.88 41.35
C GLU A 296 -39.03 -22.13 42.23
N GLU A 297 -40.25 -22.43 42.69
CA GLU A 297 -40.59 -23.51 43.62
C GLU A 297 -40.42 -24.89 42.98
N ILE A 298 -39.74 -25.78 43.70
CA ILE A 298 -39.60 -27.20 43.35
C ILE A 298 -40.87 -27.93 43.79
N ASP A 299 -41.68 -28.40 42.84
CA ASP A 299 -42.75 -29.37 43.14
C ASP A 299 -42.13 -30.76 43.37
N THR A 300 -42.06 -31.14 44.64
CA THR A 300 -41.61 -32.45 45.09
C THR A 300 -42.82 -33.36 45.33
N SER A 301 -43.40 -33.92 44.27
CA SER A 301 -44.30 -35.07 44.43
C SER A 301 -43.47 -36.34 44.55
N ALA A 302 -43.11 -36.65 45.79
CA ALA A 302 -42.62 -37.94 46.23
C ALA A 302 -43.64 -39.06 45.96
N THR A 303 -43.33 -40.00 45.07
CA THR A 303 -44.01 -41.29 45.00
C THR A 303 -43.31 -42.26 45.95
N ALA A 304 -43.89 -42.45 47.14
CA ALA A 304 -43.54 -43.53 48.05
C ALA A 304 -44.54 -44.70 47.93
N PRO A 305 -44.12 -45.94 48.20
CA PRO A 305 -44.78 -47.16 47.74
C PRO A 305 -45.87 -47.65 48.69
N THR A 306 -46.90 -48.32 48.16
CA THR A 306 -47.86 -49.10 48.96
C THR A 306 -47.67 -50.59 48.69
N SER A 307 -47.20 -51.33 49.70
CA SER A 307 -47.29 -52.79 49.79
C SER A 307 -47.95 -53.21 51.10
N ALA A 308 -48.99 -54.04 50.99
CA ALA A 308 -49.54 -55.02 51.94
C ALA A 308 -50.77 -55.63 51.20
N GLY A 309 -50.97 -56.94 51.00
CA GLY A 309 -50.48 -58.14 51.66
C GLY A 309 -51.67 -58.90 52.28
N HIS A 310 -51.86 -60.18 51.91
CA HIS A 310 -52.78 -61.24 52.43
C HIS A 310 -54.23 -61.33 51.88
N GLU A 311 -54.86 -62.49 51.64
CA GLU A 311 -54.59 -63.92 51.97
C GLU A 311 -55.50 -64.86 51.13
N ASP A 312 -55.03 -66.09 50.88
CA ASP A 312 -55.66 -67.41 50.61
C ASP A 312 -57.12 -67.55 50.09
N LEU A 313 -57.31 -68.22 48.95
CA LEU A 313 -57.64 -69.66 48.78
C LEU A 313 -57.75 -70.07 47.30
#